data_AF-A0A8C9LJ53-F1
#
_entry.id   AF-A0A8C9LJ53-F1
#
_cell.length_a   1.000
_cell.length_b   1.000
_cell.length_c   1.000
_cell.angle_alpha   90.00
_cell.angle_beta   90.00
_cell.angle_gamma   90.00
#
_symmetry.space_group_name_H-M   'P 1'
#
loop_
_entity.id
_entity.type
_entity.pdbx_description
1 polymer ?
#
loop_
_entity_poly.entity_id
_entity_poly.type
_entity_poly.pdbx_seq_one_letter_code
_entity_poly.pdbx_strand_id
1 'polypeptide(L)'
;MTFDDLKIQTMKDQPDEKSNGKKAKGLQFLYSPWWCLVAVTLAVLCLGLVVTIMVLGMQLSQVSHLLKQQQANLTHQKNKLEGQISARQQAEEASQESQNELKEMIETLAWKLNEKSKEQMELHHQNLNLQETLRRVANCSGLHPASNFLFQFPILDGSVSEKPQLSMALGGRFSFDAPLI
;
A
#
# COMPACT_ATOMS: atom_id res chain seq x y z
N MET A 1 63.74 -7.25 -26.36
CA MET A 1 64.82 -7.98 -27.04
C MET A 1 64.50 -7.89 -28.53
N THR A 2 65.30 -7.30 -29.43
CA THR A 2 66.57 -6.52 -29.39
C THR A 2 66.49 -5.24 -28.51
N PHE A 3 67.45 -4.28 -28.42
CA PHE A 3 68.95 -4.29 -28.48
C PHE A 3 69.65 -5.02 -29.65
N ASP A 4 70.36 -4.39 -30.60
CA ASP A 4 70.96 -3.03 -30.72
C ASP A 4 71.07 -2.64 -32.22
N ASP A 5 71.52 -1.41 -32.54
CA ASP A 5 72.74 -1.27 -33.35
C ASP A 5 73.49 0.03 -33.02
N LEU A 6 74.80 -0.08 -32.75
CA LEU A 6 75.67 0.98 -32.28
C LEU A 6 76.89 1.06 -33.19
N LYS A 7 76.96 2.04 -34.09
CA LYS A 7 78.13 2.24 -34.95
C LYS A 7 78.83 3.57 -34.69
N ILE A 8 79.90 3.50 -33.91
CA ILE A 8 80.86 4.59 -33.67
C ILE A 8 81.98 4.49 -34.72
N GLN A 9 82.29 5.60 -35.41
CA GLN A 9 83.54 5.76 -36.18
C GLN A 9 83.87 7.27 -36.31
N THR A 10 84.65 7.85 -35.40
CA THR A 10 86.12 8.09 -35.49
C THR A 10 86.51 9.47 -36.08
N MET A 11 86.82 10.37 -35.14
CA MET A 11 87.77 11.52 -35.15
C MET A 11 88.30 12.20 -36.43
N LYS A 12 88.25 13.56 -36.38
CA LYS A 12 89.20 14.60 -36.89
C LYS A 12 89.40 14.70 -38.42
N ASP A 13 89.31 15.87 -39.05
CA ASP A 13 90.12 17.08 -38.83
C ASP A 13 89.39 18.44 -39.07
N GLN A 14 90.08 19.54 -38.75
CA GLN A 14 89.76 20.97 -39.02
C GLN A 14 90.83 21.54 -40.00
N PRO A 15 90.75 22.77 -40.60
CA PRO A 15 89.83 23.89 -40.30
C PRO A 15 89.24 24.64 -41.53
N ASP A 16 88.60 25.78 -41.23
CA ASP A 16 88.29 26.95 -42.08
C ASP A 16 87.44 26.82 -43.35
N GLU A 17 86.23 27.40 -43.31
CA GLU A 17 85.92 28.54 -44.21
C GLU A 17 84.80 29.45 -43.64
N LYS A 18 84.96 30.78 -43.79
CA LYS A 18 83.91 31.76 -43.47
C LYS A 18 82.84 31.78 -44.56
N SER A 19 81.57 31.56 -44.21
CA SER A 19 80.47 32.14 -44.99
C SER A 19 79.48 32.90 -44.09
N ASN A 20 79.24 34.16 -44.46
CA ASN A 20 78.44 35.12 -43.73
C ASN A 20 77.11 35.33 -44.49
N GLY A 21 75.97 34.89 -43.94
CA GLY A 21 74.83 34.55 -44.80
C GLY A 21 73.43 34.50 -44.18
N LYS A 22 73.02 35.52 -43.40
CA LYS A 22 71.61 35.94 -43.19
C LYS A 22 70.63 34.95 -42.49
N LYS A 23 70.19 35.37 -41.30
CA LYS A 23 68.82 35.24 -40.76
C LYS A 23 68.24 33.81 -40.61
N ALA A 24 68.63 33.14 -39.53
CA ALA A 24 67.64 32.84 -38.51
C ALA A 24 67.95 33.74 -37.31
N LYS A 25 67.29 34.91 -37.22
CA LYS A 25 67.28 35.65 -35.95
C LYS A 25 66.63 34.71 -34.96
N GLY A 26 67.38 34.28 -33.96
CA GLY A 26 66.87 33.31 -32.98
C GLY A 26 65.52 33.79 -32.48
N LEU A 27 64.58 32.86 -32.34
CA LEU A 27 63.40 33.07 -31.51
C LEU A 27 63.88 33.10 -30.05
N GLN A 28 64.72 34.07 -29.70
CA GLN A 28 64.98 34.48 -28.34
C GLN A 28 63.67 35.11 -27.88
N PHE A 29 62.83 34.22 -27.37
CA PHE A 29 61.58 34.42 -26.68
C PHE A 29 61.48 35.83 -26.12
N LEU A 30 60.39 36.52 -26.47
CA LEU A 30 59.96 37.79 -25.87
C LEU A 30 59.48 37.58 -24.43
N TYR A 31 60.31 36.95 -23.60
CA TYR A 31 60.04 36.65 -22.20
C TYR A 31 60.66 37.72 -21.32
N SER A 32 60.03 38.90 -21.33
CA SER A 32 60.30 39.93 -20.32
C SER A 32 60.01 39.35 -18.92
N PRO A 33 60.84 39.63 -17.89
CA PRO A 33 60.62 39.15 -16.52
C PRO A 33 59.22 39.41 -15.96
N TRP A 34 58.54 40.43 -16.48
CA TRP A 34 57.17 40.77 -16.13
C TRP A 34 56.15 39.69 -16.52
N TRP A 35 56.34 38.99 -17.64
CA TRP A 35 55.49 37.84 -18.03
C TRP A 35 55.70 36.63 -17.11
N CYS A 36 56.87 36.49 -16.49
CA CYS A 36 57.12 35.45 -15.48
C CYS A 36 56.24 35.68 -14.25
N LEU A 37 56.18 36.92 -13.75
CA LEU A 37 55.31 37.28 -12.62
C LEU A 37 53.83 37.05 -12.94
N VAL A 38 53.37 37.41 -14.14
CA VAL A 38 51.99 37.16 -14.60
C VAL A 38 51.70 35.65 -14.72
N ALA A 39 52.64 34.86 -15.23
CA ALA A 39 52.48 33.40 -15.31
C ALA A 39 52.41 32.74 -13.92
N VAL A 40 53.24 33.21 -12.97
CA VAL A 40 53.24 32.71 -11.59
C VAL A 40 51.93 33.06 -10.86
N THR A 41 51.44 34.30 -10.97
CA THR A 41 50.17 34.68 -10.32
C THR A 41 48.98 33.95 -10.94
N LEU A 42 48.96 33.78 -12.27
CA LEU A 42 47.94 32.99 -12.97
C LEU A 42 48.00 31.50 -12.56
N ALA A 43 49.19 30.92 -12.39
CA ALA A 43 49.35 29.55 -11.92
C ALA A 43 48.82 29.36 -10.49
N VAL A 44 49.09 30.30 -9.58
CA VAL A 44 48.57 30.28 -8.20
C VAL A 44 47.04 30.44 -8.18
N LEU A 45 46.48 31.35 -8.97
CA LEU A 45 45.03 31.50 -9.15
C LEU A 45 44.38 30.23 -9.70
N CYS A 46 44.98 29.63 -10.72
CA CYS A 46 44.52 28.36 -11.31
C CYS A 46 44.53 27.23 -10.27
N LEU A 47 45.60 27.10 -9.50
CA LEU A 47 45.73 26.08 -8.46
C LEU A 47 44.67 26.27 -7.35
N GLY A 48 44.42 27.52 -6.94
CA GLY A 48 43.36 27.87 -6.00
C GLY A 48 41.96 27.51 -6.50
N LEU A 49 41.67 27.78 -7.78
CA LEU A 49 40.40 27.41 -8.42
C LEU A 49 40.23 25.90 -8.54
N VAL A 50 41.30 25.14 -8.85
CA VAL A 50 41.24 23.66 -8.86
C VAL A 50 40.90 23.12 -7.47
N VAL A 51 41.50 23.66 -6.40
CA VAL A 51 41.21 23.24 -5.03
C VAL A 51 39.77 23.55 -4.64
N THR A 52 39.23 24.74 -4.96
CA THR A 52 37.83 25.08 -4.62
C THR A 52 36.83 24.25 -5.43
N ILE A 53 37.09 23.97 -6.71
CA ILE A 53 36.27 23.06 -7.54
C ILE A 53 36.26 21.65 -6.94
N MET A 54 37.41 21.13 -6.51
CA MET A 54 37.50 19.81 -5.86
C MET A 54 36.68 19.73 -4.56
N VAL A 55 36.81 20.72 -3.68
CA VAL A 55 36.05 20.78 -2.42
C VAL A 55 34.55 20.88 -2.69
N LEU A 56 34.14 21.72 -3.65
CA LEU A 56 32.73 21.86 -4.03
C LEU A 56 32.18 20.55 -4.63
N GLY A 57 32.96 19.86 -5.46
CA GLY A 57 32.62 18.55 -6.01
C GLY A 57 32.43 17.47 -4.94
N MET A 58 33.26 17.46 -3.89
CA MET A 58 33.10 16.57 -2.74
C MET A 58 31.81 16.86 -1.96
N GLN A 59 31.53 18.14 -1.66
CA GLN A 59 30.30 18.54 -0.96
C GLN A 59 29.05 18.18 -1.77
N LEU A 60 29.03 18.47 -3.07
CA LEU A 60 27.93 18.09 -3.97
C LEU A 60 27.74 16.57 -4.03
N SER A 61 28.82 15.79 -4.01
CA SER A 61 28.77 14.32 -3.97
C SER A 61 28.15 13.81 -2.68
N GLN A 62 28.51 14.39 -1.53
CA GLN A 62 27.95 14.04 -0.22
C GLN A 62 26.45 14.37 -0.14
N VAL A 63 26.05 15.55 -0.58
CA VAL A 63 24.62 15.96 -0.64
C VAL A 63 23.84 15.08 -1.63
N SER A 64 24.41 14.77 -2.79
CA SER A 64 23.80 13.86 -3.77
C SER A 64 23.59 12.46 -3.21
N HIS A 65 24.56 11.92 -2.46
CA HIS A 65 24.41 10.62 -1.79
C HIS A 65 23.26 10.65 -0.76
N LEU A 66 23.21 11.68 0.09
CA LEU A 66 22.14 11.81 1.09
C LEU A 66 20.77 11.95 0.43
N LEU A 67 20.64 12.74 -0.64
CA LEU A 67 19.40 12.88 -1.41
C LEU A 67 18.97 11.56 -2.05
N LYS A 68 19.89 10.79 -2.65
CA LYS A 68 19.61 9.46 -3.20
C LYS A 68 19.13 8.48 -2.12
N GLN A 69 19.75 8.51 -0.94
CA GLN A 69 19.34 7.67 0.20
C GLN A 69 17.94 8.05 0.70
N GLN A 70 17.64 9.34 0.81
CA GLN A 70 16.30 9.82 1.17
C GLN A 70 15.26 9.43 0.10
N GLN A 71 15.59 9.57 -1.19
CA GLN A 71 14.69 9.17 -2.28
C GLN A 71 14.40 7.66 -2.25
N ALA A 72 15.41 6.81 -2.07
CA ALA A 72 15.21 5.37 -1.96
C ALA A 72 14.33 4.98 -0.75
N ASN A 73 14.52 5.65 0.39
CA ASN A 73 13.68 5.47 1.58
C ASN A 73 12.22 5.90 1.32
N LEU A 74 12.00 7.07 0.71
CA LEU A 74 10.67 7.55 0.34
C LEU A 74 9.97 6.61 -0.66
N THR A 75 10.69 6.08 -1.67
CA THR A 75 10.14 5.07 -2.58
C THR A 75 9.74 3.80 -1.84
N HIS A 76 10.57 3.32 -0.90
CA HIS A 76 10.23 2.14 -0.10
C HIS A 76 9.00 2.38 0.79
N GLN A 77 8.92 3.54 1.46
CA GLN A 77 7.76 3.91 2.28
C GLN A 77 6.49 4.07 1.43
N LYS A 78 6.57 4.69 0.25
CA LYS A 78 5.44 4.77 -0.69
C LYS A 78 4.94 3.38 -1.06
N ASN A 79 5.82 2.48 -1.48
CA ASN A 79 5.44 1.12 -1.89
C ASN A 79 4.81 0.34 -0.72
N LYS A 80 5.31 0.50 0.50
CA LYS A 80 4.72 -0.09 1.72
C LYS A 80 3.33 0.46 2.00
N LEU A 81 3.15 1.80 1.92
CA LEU A 81 1.87 2.45 2.14
C LEU A 81 0.84 2.06 1.06
N GLU A 82 1.28 1.98 -0.20
CA GLU A 82 0.44 1.58 -1.33
C GLU A 82 -0.06 0.14 -1.15
N GLY A 83 0.82 -0.80 -0.76
CA GLY A 83 0.43 -2.16 -0.40
C GLY A 83 -0.55 -2.22 0.80
N GLN A 84 -0.39 -1.35 1.80
CA GLN A 84 -1.34 -1.25 2.91
C GLN A 84 -2.70 -0.70 2.47
N ILE A 85 -2.73 0.29 1.57
CA ILE A 85 -3.97 0.83 1.01
C ILE A 85 -4.69 -0.24 0.20
N SER A 86 -4.00 -0.97 -0.68
CA SER A 86 -4.59 -2.07 -1.45
C SER A 86 -5.14 -3.18 -0.55
N ALA A 87 -4.39 -3.61 0.48
CA ALA A 87 -4.86 -4.63 1.42
C ALA A 87 -6.06 -4.16 2.25
N ARG A 88 -6.08 -2.88 2.67
CA ARG A 88 -7.23 -2.29 3.37
C ARG A 88 -8.45 -2.21 2.46
N GLN A 89 -8.27 -1.76 1.22
CA GLN A 89 -9.37 -1.64 0.26
C GLN A 89 -9.97 -3.00 -0.07
N GLN A 90 -9.16 -4.04 -0.28
CA GLN A 90 -9.65 -5.40 -0.46
C GLN A 90 -10.47 -5.92 0.75
N ALA A 91 -10.04 -5.60 1.98
CA ALA A 91 -10.79 -5.95 3.18
C ALA A 91 -12.10 -5.14 3.32
N GLU A 92 -12.11 -3.88 2.88
CA GLU A 92 -13.29 -3.01 2.86
C GLU A 92 -14.31 -3.48 1.81
N GLU A 93 -13.87 -3.84 0.61
CA GLU A 93 -14.69 -4.43 -0.46
C GLU A 93 -15.32 -5.75 -0.01
N ALA A 94 -14.54 -6.68 0.56
CA ALA A 94 -15.07 -7.95 1.08
C ALA A 94 -16.04 -7.76 2.26
N SER A 95 -15.77 -6.78 3.15
CA SER A 95 -16.69 -6.38 4.21
C SER A 95 -18.01 -5.85 3.63
N GLN A 96 -17.95 -4.99 2.62
CA GLN A 96 -19.13 -4.40 1.99
C GLN A 96 -19.95 -5.43 1.20
N GLU A 97 -19.30 -6.37 0.52
CA GLU A 97 -19.95 -7.53 -0.10
C GLU A 97 -20.73 -8.34 0.94
N SER A 98 -20.11 -8.72 2.06
CA SER A 98 -20.78 -9.46 3.14
C SER A 98 -21.94 -8.69 3.79
N GLN A 99 -21.85 -7.36 3.87
CA GLN A 99 -22.95 -6.51 4.37
C GLN A 99 -24.12 -6.45 3.38
N ASN A 100 -23.84 -6.43 2.07
CA ASN A 100 -24.87 -6.49 1.04
C ASN A 100 -25.60 -7.86 1.07
N GLU A 101 -24.86 -8.97 1.14
CA GLU A 101 -25.45 -10.32 1.29
C GLU A 101 -26.32 -10.42 2.55
N LEU A 102 -25.83 -9.91 3.68
CA LEU A 102 -26.59 -9.88 4.93
C LEU A 102 -27.87 -9.04 4.81
N LYS A 103 -27.80 -7.90 4.11
CA LYS A 103 -28.97 -7.04 3.83
C LYS A 103 -30.01 -7.78 2.98
N GLU A 104 -29.59 -8.46 1.90
CA GLU A 104 -30.50 -9.26 1.06
C GLU A 104 -31.13 -10.42 1.83
N MET A 105 -30.39 -11.09 2.71
CA MET A 105 -30.94 -12.12 3.60
C MET A 105 -31.98 -11.55 4.58
N ILE A 106 -31.72 -10.38 5.17
CA ILE A 106 -32.67 -9.69 6.07
C ILE A 106 -33.93 -9.28 5.31
N GLU A 107 -33.81 -8.68 4.13
CA GLU A 107 -34.96 -8.29 3.28
C GLU A 107 -35.79 -9.52 2.88
N THR A 108 -35.13 -10.63 2.50
CA THR A 108 -35.79 -11.90 2.18
C THR A 108 -36.52 -12.51 3.37
N LEU A 109 -35.93 -12.47 4.57
CA LEU A 109 -36.55 -12.96 5.79
C LEU A 109 -37.74 -12.08 6.23
N ALA A 110 -37.61 -10.76 6.13
CA ALA A 110 -38.69 -9.82 6.42
C ALA A 110 -39.89 -10.02 5.49
N TRP A 111 -39.65 -10.22 4.19
CA TRP A 111 -40.70 -10.55 3.23
C TRP A 111 -41.40 -11.88 3.56
N LYS A 112 -40.65 -12.95 3.85
CA LYS A 112 -41.21 -14.25 4.24
C LYS A 112 -42.05 -14.17 5.52
N LEU A 113 -41.59 -13.41 6.53
CA LEU A 113 -42.34 -13.18 7.76
C LEU A 113 -43.65 -12.42 7.51
N ASN A 114 -43.63 -11.41 6.64
CA ASN A 114 -44.83 -10.65 6.27
C ASN A 114 -45.88 -11.54 5.58
N GLU A 115 -45.49 -12.35 4.58
CA GLU A 115 -46.43 -13.27 3.92
C GLU A 115 -46.98 -14.33 4.89
N LYS A 116 -46.13 -14.89 5.77
CA LYS A 116 -46.61 -15.84 6.80
C LYS A 116 -47.54 -15.20 7.83
N SER A 117 -47.28 -13.95 8.23
CA SER A 117 -48.19 -13.17 9.09
C SER A 117 -49.56 -12.95 8.43
N LYS A 118 -49.58 -12.70 7.11
CA LYS A 118 -50.80 -12.49 6.33
C LYS A 118 -51.60 -13.80 6.18
N GLU A 119 -50.94 -14.91 5.85
CA GLU A 119 -51.56 -16.25 5.85
C GLU A 119 -52.18 -16.58 7.21
N GLN A 120 -51.46 -16.32 8.31
CA GLN A 120 -51.95 -16.54 9.67
C GLN A 120 -53.16 -15.67 10.00
N MET A 121 -53.18 -14.40 9.59
CA MET A 121 -54.32 -13.50 9.77
C MET A 121 -55.56 -13.98 9.01
N GLU A 122 -55.38 -14.48 7.79
CA GLU A 122 -56.48 -15.04 6.98
C GLU A 122 -57.04 -16.32 7.60
N LEU A 123 -56.18 -17.27 7.99
CA LEU A 123 -56.59 -18.50 8.69
C LEU A 123 -57.32 -18.20 10.01
N HIS A 124 -56.87 -17.20 10.77
CA HIS A 124 -57.55 -16.76 11.98
C HIS A 124 -58.95 -16.21 11.68
N HIS A 125 -59.10 -15.40 10.64
CA HIS A 125 -60.40 -14.90 10.20
C HIS A 125 -61.36 -16.02 9.76
N GLN A 126 -60.86 -17.01 9.00
CA GLN A 126 -61.63 -18.19 8.61
C GLN A 126 -62.07 -19.01 9.83
N ASN A 127 -61.20 -19.18 10.84
CA ASN A 127 -61.52 -19.89 12.07
C ASN A 127 -62.63 -19.18 12.88
N LEU A 128 -62.57 -17.85 13.02
CA LEU A 128 -63.61 -17.05 13.67
C LEU A 128 -64.97 -17.20 12.96
N ASN A 129 -65.00 -17.12 11.63
CA ASN A 129 -66.22 -17.32 10.84
C ASN A 129 -66.79 -18.74 11.02
N LEU A 130 -65.93 -19.77 11.04
CA LEU A 130 -66.35 -21.15 11.31
C LEU A 130 -66.92 -21.29 12.73
N GLN A 131 -66.30 -20.69 13.74
CA GLN A 131 -66.81 -20.67 15.11
C GLN A 131 -68.18 -19.98 15.19
N GLU A 132 -68.39 -18.88 14.46
CA GLU A 132 -69.67 -18.17 14.42
C GLU A 132 -70.77 -19.00 13.74
N THR A 133 -70.47 -19.62 12.60
CA THR A 133 -71.43 -20.50 11.90
C THR A 133 -71.82 -21.71 12.74
N LEU A 134 -70.87 -22.36 13.42
CA LEU A 134 -71.16 -23.44 14.37
C LEU A 134 -72.04 -22.97 15.54
N ARG A 135 -71.78 -21.78 16.11
CA ARG A 135 -72.64 -21.16 17.14
C ARG A 135 -74.05 -20.91 16.61
N ARG A 136 -74.20 -20.40 15.39
CA ARG A 136 -75.52 -20.17 14.75
C ARG A 136 -76.28 -21.49 14.56
N VAL A 137 -75.62 -22.54 14.06
CA VAL A 137 -76.23 -23.88 13.90
C VAL A 137 -76.69 -24.43 15.25
N ALA A 138 -75.84 -24.40 16.29
CA ALA A 138 -76.20 -24.87 17.63
C ALA A 138 -77.45 -24.18 18.18
N ASN A 139 -77.56 -22.85 18.00
CA ASN A 139 -78.73 -22.07 18.39
C ASN A 139 -80.00 -22.44 17.59
N CYS A 140 -79.87 -22.73 16.29
CA CYS A 140 -80.99 -23.13 15.44
C CYS A 140 -81.47 -24.58 15.67
N SER A 141 -80.58 -25.49 16.08
CA SER A 141 -80.90 -26.91 16.31
C SER A 141 -81.65 -27.19 17.63
N GLY A 142 -81.94 -26.18 18.45
CA GLY A 142 -82.66 -26.35 19.72
C GLY A 142 -81.91 -27.18 20.77
N LEU A 143 -80.59 -27.34 20.62
CA LEU A 143 -79.74 -28.04 21.58
C LEU A 143 -79.64 -27.23 22.87
N HIS A 144 -80.33 -27.71 23.90
CA HIS A 144 -80.47 -27.07 25.21
C HIS A 144 -79.09 -26.69 25.82
N PRO A 145 -78.93 -25.51 26.44
CA PRO A 145 -77.63 -24.96 26.89
C PRO A 145 -76.94 -25.73 28.04
N ALA A 146 -77.42 -26.92 28.38
CA ALA A 146 -76.80 -27.84 29.35
C ALA A 146 -76.01 -28.99 28.69
N SER A 147 -76.03 -29.13 27.36
CA SER A 147 -75.13 -30.07 26.69
C SER A 147 -73.71 -29.49 26.61
N ASN A 148 -72.79 -30.02 27.42
CA ASN A 148 -71.39 -29.60 27.52
C ASN A 148 -70.54 -29.94 26.28
N PHE A 149 -70.96 -29.49 25.09
CA PHE A 149 -70.09 -29.49 23.90
C PHE A 149 -69.11 -28.33 24.00
N LEU A 150 -68.07 -28.58 24.79
CA LEU A 150 -66.96 -27.67 25.03
C LEU A 150 -66.08 -27.56 23.77
N PHE A 151 -66.58 -26.92 22.72
CA PHE A 151 -65.77 -26.46 21.57
C PHE A 151 -64.87 -25.29 21.97
N GLN A 152 -64.04 -25.51 22.99
CA GLN A 152 -62.83 -24.73 23.21
C GLN A 152 -61.83 -25.16 22.14
N PHE A 153 -61.77 -24.41 21.04
CA PHE A 153 -60.59 -24.43 20.19
C PHE A 153 -59.44 -23.89 21.04
N PRO A 154 -58.40 -24.69 21.34
CA PRO A 154 -57.25 -24.17 22.06
C PRO A 154 -56.58 -23.14 21.17
N ILE A 155 -56.44 -21.92 21.69
CA ILE A 155 -55.55 -20.92 21.10
C ILE A 155 -54.15 -21.52 21.19
N LEU A 156 -53.59 -21.94 20.05
CA LEU A 156 -52.20 -22.39 19.96
C LEU A 156 -51.30 -21.17 20.11
N ASP A 157 -51.10 -20.75 21.35
CA ASP A 157 -50.07 -19.79 21.71
C ASP A 157 -48.72 -20.51 21.63
N GLY A 158 -48.05 -20.34 20.47
CA GLY A 158 -46.89 -21.10 20.02
C GLY A 158 -45.61 -20.81 20.78
N SER A 159 -45.62 -21.01 22.10
CA SER A 159 -44.43 -20.98 22.94
C SER A 159 -43.60 -22.26 22.74
N VAL A 160 -42.78 -22.26 21.69
CA VAL A 160 -41.74 -23.27 21.47
C VAL A 160 -40.67 -23.11 22.56
N SER A 161 -40.91 -23.75 23.70
CA SER A 161 -39.96 -23.87 24.81
C SER A 161 -39.29 -25.24 24.79
N GLU A 162 -38.37 -25.47 23.87
CA GLU A 162 -37.45 -26.61 23.94
C GLU A 162 -36.00 -26.14 24.08
N LYS A 163 -35.52 -26.17 25.33
CA LYS A 163 -34.09 -26.21 25.64
C LYS A 163 -33.83 -27.07 26.88
N PRO A 164 -33.40 -28.33 26.71
CA PRO A 164 -32.56 -29.00 27.69
C PRO A 164 -31.12 -28.51 27.53
N GLN A 165 -30.43 -28.26 28.65
CA GLN A 165 -28.99 -28.04 28.65
C GLN A 165 -28.27 -29.34 28.30
N LEU A 166 -27.25 -29.29 27.44
CA LEU A 166 -26.14 -30.23 27.50
C LEU A 166 -24.92 -29.44 27.99
N SER A 167 -24.39 -29.84 29.14
CA SER A 167 -23.29 -29.15 29.81
C SER A 167 -22.00 -29.98 29.75
N MET A 168 -20.87 -29.26 29.79
CA MET A 168 -19.48 -29.76 29.82
C MET A 168 -18.92 -30.35 28.51
N ALA A 169 -17.61 -30.28 28.23
CA ALA A 169 -16.57 -29.30 28.58
C ALA A 169 -15.29 -29.68 27.82
N LEU A 170 -14.67 -28.75 27.08
CA LEU A 170 -13.25 -28.69 26.63
C LEU A 170 -13.22 -27.50 25.66
N GLY A 171 -12.34 -26.51 25.72
CA GLY A 171 -11.11 -26.28 26.46
C GLY A 171 -10.25 -25.35 25.59
N GLY A 172 -9.70 -24.26 26.15
CA GLY A 172 -8.91 -23.30 25.38
C GLY A 172 -9.21 -21.85 25.75
N ARG A 173 -8.31 -21.23 26.52
CA ARG A 173 -8.36 -19.79 26.81
C ARG A 173 -7.72 -19.04 25.65
N PHE A 174 -8.34 -17.95 25.19
CA PHE A 174 -7.63 -16.88 24.48
C PHE A 174 -7.90 -15.56 25.19
N SER A 175 -6.91 -15.11 25.96
CA SER A 175 -6.86 -13.75 26.50
C SER A 175 -6.42 -12.82 25.38
N PHE A 176 -7.23 -11.82 25.06
CA PHE A 176 -6.82 -10.69 24.22
C PHE A 176 -6.58 -9.49 25.12
N ASP A 177 -5.40 -9.45 25.73
CA ASP A 177 -4.85 -8.22 26.28
C ASP A 177 -4.12 -7.46 25.16
N ALA A 178 -4.51 -6.20 24.98
CA ALA A 178 -3.87 -5.28 24.04
C ALA A 178 -2.60 -4.66 24.67
N PRO A 179 -1.66 -4.11 23.86
CA PRO A 179 -0.27 -3.97 24.27
C PRO A 179 0.01 -2.71 25.10
N LEU A 180 1.09 -2.78 25.89
CA LEU A 180 1.84 -1.63 26.37
C LEU A 180 3.26 -1.69 25.82
N ILE A 181 3.73 -0.53 25.32
CA ILE A 181 5.03 -0.24 24.67
C ILE A 181 5.09 -0.62 23.18
#